data_AF-A0A974SJT8-F1
#
_entry.id   AF-A0A974SJT8-F1
#
_cell.length_a   1.000
_cell.length_b   1.000
_cell.length_c   1.000
_cell.angle_alpha   90.00
_cell.angle_beta   90.00
_cell.angle_gamma   90.00
#
_symmetry.space_group_name_H-M   'P 1'
#
loop_
_entity.id
_entity.type
_entity.pdbx_description
1 polymer ?
#
loop_
_entity_poly.entity_id
_entity_poly.type
_entity_poly.pdbx_seq_one_letter_code
_entity_poly.pdbx_strand_id
1 'polypeptide(L)' 'MTVAQLIEALGNMPPEAVVLMENGGGLSLVSALDFVDAQGAGAPAEVILLPNMEE' A
#
# COMPACT_ATOMS: atom_id res chain seq x y z
N MET A 1 -10.52 -4.88 -0.43
CA MET A 1 -9.43 -5.36 0.43
C MET A 1 -9.33 -4.42 1.61
N THR A 2 -9.39 -4.91 2.84
CA THR A 2 -9.13 -4.10 4.05
C THR A 2 -7.64 -4.10 4.38
N VAL A 3 -7.20 -3.19 5.23
CA VAL A 3 -5.82 -3.19 5.76
C VAL A 3 -5.49 -4.52 6.45
N ALA A 4 -6.44 -5.12 7.18
CA ALA A 4 -6.23 -6.41 7.83
C ALA A 4 -5.96 -7.54 6.82
N GLN A 5 -6.71 -7.59 5.71
CA GLN A 5 -6.50 -8.58 4.65
C GLN A 5 -5.16 -8.37 3.94
N LEU A 6 -4.74 -7.12 3.74
CA LEU A 6 -3.44 -6.82 3.16
C LEU A 6 -2.28 -7.26 4.07
N ILE A 7 -2.36 -6.95 5.38
CA ILE A 7 -1.35 -7.35 6.37
C ILE A 7 -1.23 -8.87 6.43
N GLU A 8 -2.37 -9.59 6.41
CA GLU A 8 -2.37 -11.06 6.40
C GLU A 8 -1.67 -11.61 5.14
N ALA A 9 -1.96 -11.05 3.96
CA ALA A 9 -1.31 -11.47 2.73
C ALA A 9 0.21 -11.21 2.75
N LEU A 10 0.63 -10.02 3.22
CA LEU A 10 2.04 -9.65 3.34
C LEU A 10 2.77 -10.51 4.39
N GLY A 11 2.12 -10.84 5.50
CA GLY A 11 2.68 -11.69 6.55
C GLY A 11 2.97 -13.14 6.11
N ASN A 12 2.35 -13.59 5.03
CA ASN A 12 2.61 -14.91 4.43
C ASN A 12 3.75 -14.90 3.39
N MET A 13 4.32 -13.73 3.07
CA MET A 13 5.43 -13.60 2.14
C MET A 13 6.79 -13.81 2.82
N PRO A 14 7.85 -14.18 2.07
CA PRO A 14 9.22 -14.16 2.57
C PRO A 14 9.62 -12.77 3.09
N PRO A 15 10.46 -12.68 4.13
CA PRO A 15 10.86 -11.40 4.74
C PRO A 15 11.61 -10.46 3.77
N GLU A 16 12.17 -10.99 2.69
CA GLU A 16 12.87 -10.25 1.63
C GLU A 16 11.97 -9.82 0.47
N ALA A 17 10.67 -10.15 0.51
CA ALA A 17 9.74 -9.78 -0.55
C ALA A 17 9.53 -8.26 -0.59
N VAL A 18 9.40 -7.71 -1.80
CA VAL A 18 9.12 -6.29 -2.03
C VAL A 18 7.70 -6.09 -2.53
N VAL A 19 7.09 -4.96 -2.15
CA VAL A 19 5.75 -4.58 -2.61
C VAL A 19 5.90 -3.69 -3.86
N LEU A 20 5.24 -4.11 -4.94
CA LEU A 20 5.18 -3.37 -6.19
C LEU A 20 3.75 -2.90 -6.43
N MET A 21 3.61 -1.74 -7.07
CA MET A 21 2.33 -1.20 -7.52
C MET A 21 2.33 -1.06 -9.04
N GLU A 22 1.21 -1.38 -9.69
CA GLU A 22 1.00 -1.02 -11.09
C GLU A 22 0.87 0.49 -11.27
N ASN A 23 1.68 1.04 -12.16
CA ASN A 23 1.68 2.46 -12.49
C ASN A 23 1.73 2.66 -14.01
N GLY A 24 0.55 2.72 -14.66
CA GLY A 24 0.31 3.25 -16.02
C GLY A 24 1.06 2.64 -17.21
N GLY A 25 2.13 1.88 -16.98
CA GLY A 25 3.07 1.36 -17.96
C GLY A 25 4.11 0.40 -17.37
N GLY A 26 4.00 0.04 -16.09
CA GLY A 26 4.92 -0.90 -15.44
C GLY A 26 4.59 -1.11 -13.96
N LEU A 27 5.56 -1.71 -13.25
CA LEU A 27 5.52 -1.91 -11.81
C LEU A 27 6.52 -0.95 -11.16
N SER A 28 6.08 -0.20 -10.15
CA SER A 28 6.93 0.67 -9.34
C SER A 28 7.05 0.14 -7.92
N LEU A 29 8.23 0.26 -7.33
CA LEU A 29 8.45 -0.08 -5.92
C LEU A 29 7.63 0.86 -5.02
N VAL A 30 7.00 0.35 -3.98
CA VAL A 30 6.40 1.21 -2.93
C VAL A 30 7.51 1.73 -2.02
N SER A 31 7.71 3.04 -1.99
CA SER A 31 8.78 3.69 -1.20
C SER A 31 8.29 4.28 0.12
N ALA A 32 7.01 4.64 0.19
CA ALA A 32 6.41 5.26 1.37
C ALA A 32 4.94 4.89 1.51
N LEU A 33 4.43 5.09 2.73
CA LEU A 33 3.03 4.94 3.10
C LEU A 33 2.54 6.25 3.68
N ASP A 34 1.36 6.67 3.28
CA ASP A 34 0.64 7.77 3.94
C ASP A 34 -0.64 7.25 4.57
N PHE A 35 -0.98 7.79 5.74
CA PHE A 35 -2.13 7.34 6.54
C PHE A 35 -3.11 8.49 6.63
N VAL A 36 -4.32 8.27 6.14
CA VAL A 36 -5.39 9.26 6.15
C VAL A 36 -6.46 8.81 7.11
N ASP A 37 -6.70 9.61 8.15
CA ASP A 37 -7.78 9.35 9.11
C ASP A 37 -9.14 9.36 8.41
N ALA A 38 -10.12 8.68 9.01
CA ALA A 38 -11.51 8.67 8.56
C ALA A 38 -12.06 10.10 8.35
N GLN A 39 -12.45 10.43 7.12
CA GLN A 39 -12.97 11.74 6.76
C GLN A 39 -14.50 11.74 6.68
N GLY A 40 -15.17 12.13 7.78
CA GLY A 40 -16.63 12.27 7.84
C GLY A 40 -17.36 11.02 8.34
N ALA A 41 -18.69 11.12 8.47
CA ALA A 41 -19.51 10.07 9.06
C ALA A 41 -19.55 8.83 8.17
N GLY A 42 -18.89 7.75 8.62
CA GLY A 42 -18.90 6.44 7.97
C GLY A 42 -17.80 6.21 6.93
N ALA A 43 -16.92 7.19 6.67
CA ALA A 43 -15.74 6.95 5.84
C ALA A 43 -14.69 6.15 6.64
N PRO A 44 -14.11 5.07 6.07
CA PRO A 44 -13.01 4.37 6.71
C PRO A 44 -11.73 5.21 6.65
N ALA A 45 -10.78 4.91 7.53
CA ALA A 45 -9.40 5.37 7.36
C ALA A 45 -8.75 4.70 6.15
N GLU A 46 -7.77 5.37 5.56
CA GLU A 46 -7.11 4.94 4.32
C GLU A 46 -5.60 4.85 4.53
N VAL A 47 -4.98 3.96 3.75
CA VAL A 47 -3.53 3.88 3.60
C VAL A 47 -3.22 4.06 2.12
N ILE A 48 -2.44 5.08 1.81
CA ILE A 48 -1.98 5.38 0.45
C ILE A 48 -0.58 4.82 0.29
N LEU A 49 -0.39 3.98 -0.72
CA LEU A 49 0.91 3.47 -1.12
C LEU A 49 1.53 4.46 -2.11
N LEU A 50 2.74 4.95 -1.83
CA LEU A 50 3.40 5.92 -2.69
C LEU A 50 4.52 5.23 -3.50
N PRO A 51 4.51 5.36 -4.84
CA PRO A 51 5.55 4.77 -5.67
C PRO A 51 6.89 5.47 -5.41
N ASN A 52 7.99 4.77 -5.61
CA ASN A 52 9.30 5.38 -5.73
C ASN A 52 9.34 6.21 -7.02
N MET A 53 9.58 7.52 -6.89
CA MET A 53 9.70 8.44 -8.02
C MET A 53 11.17 8.74 -8.40
N GLU A 54 12.14 8.17 -7.68
CA GLU A 54 13.57 8.33 -7.95
C GLU A 54 14.12 7.33 -8.99
N GLU A 55 13.31 6.95 -9.98
CA GLU A 55 13.76 6.14 -11.13
C GLU A 55 14.33 7.01 -12.27
#